data_AF-A0AAJ6VYB3-F1
#
_entry.id   AF-A0AAJ6VYB3-F1
#
_cell.length_a   1.000
_cell.length_b   1.000
_cell.length_c   1.000
_cell.angle_alpha   90.00
_cell.angle_beta   90.00
_cell.angle_gamma   90.00
#
_symmetry.space_group_name_H-M   'P 1'
#
loop_
_entity.id
_entity.type
_entity.pdbx_description
1 polymer ?
#
loop_
_entity_poly.entity_id
_entity_poly.type
_entity_poly.pdbx_seq_one_letter_code
_entity_poly.pdbx_strand_id
1 'polypeptide(L)'
;MRSSMERLSLLLISLSVFLEFAACEDVEVRSCRKPSDCDPGYCCRIGMERFSQPFCQKFGTVGDTCRMGAEPEDKILWFPGGLTFDVFGVYRQFCPCEGGLACKEAMCQPESAKIAAPTKKYNIDDFDYESLDNRAKSDNFAEFDI
;
A
#
# COMPACT_ATOMS: atom_id res chain seq x y z
N MET A 1 35.39 -46.34 12.08
CA MET A 1 35.18 -45.48 10.89
C MET A 1 33.72 -45.06 10.68
N ARG A 2 32.71 -45.88 11.01
CA ARG A 2 31.27 -45.55 10.84
C ARG A 2 30.78 -44.35 11.69
N SER A 3 31.25 -44.23 12.93
CA SER A 3 30.86 -43.14 13.85
C SER A 3 31.41 -41.74 13.50
N SER A 4 32.55 -41.66 12.79
CA SER A 4 33.08 -40.36 12.31
C SER A 4 32.29 -39.77 11.16
N MET A 5 31.65 -40.63 10.34
CA MET A 5 30.93 -40.21 9.15
C MET A 5 29.55 -39.62 9.50
N GLU A 6 28.91 -40.13 10.56
CA GLU A 6 27.63 -39.61 11.08
C GLU A 6 27.79 -38.22 11.72
N ARG A 7 28.90 -37.99 12.43
CA ARG A 7 29.22 -36.68 13.03
C ARG A 7 29.54 -35.62 11.97
N LEU A 8 30.22 -36.01 10.89
CA LEU A 8 30.50 -35.10 9.78
C LEU A 8 29.21 -34.73 9.02
N SER A 9 28.30 -35.69 8.84
CA SER A 9 27.01 -35.46 8.18
C SER A 9 26.11 -34.50 8.97
N LEU A 10 26.04 -34.65 10.31
CA LEU A 10 25.26 -33.76 11.18
C LEU A 10 25.81 -32.32 11.20
N LEU A 11 27.14 -32.16 11.13
CA LEU A 11 27.76 -30.83 11.03
C LEU A 11 27.39 -30.15 9.70
N LEU A 12 27.43 -30.89 8.59
CA LEU A 12 27.05 -30.34 7.27
C LEU A 12 25.57 -29.95 7.21
N ILE A 13 24.67 -30.75 7.79
CA ILE A 13 23.22 -30.44 7.85
C ILE A 13 22.97 -29.21 8.73
N SER A 14 23.68 -29.07 9.85
CA SER A 14 23.56 -27.87 10.67
C SER A 14 24.03 -26.62 9.90
N LEU A 15 25.18 -26.70 9.21
CA LEU A 15 25.73 -25.60 8.42
C LEU A 15 24.79 -25.15 7.30
N SER A 16 24.13 -26.09 6.60
CA SER A 16 23.18 -25.76 5.54
C SER A 16 21.93 -25.07 6.09
N VAL A 17 21.39 -25.52 7.23
CA VAL A 17 20.23 -24.91 7.87
C VAL A 17 20.55 -23.49 8.40
N PHE A 18 21.79 -23.25 8.85
CA PHE A 18 22.24 -21.91 9.25
C PHE A 18 22.40 -20.94 8.06
N LEU A 19 22.69 -21.43 6.85
CA LEU A 19 22.82 -20.60 5.64
C LEU A 19 21.46 -20.11 5.12
N GLU A 20 20.38 -20.89 5.31
CA GLU A 20 19.04 -20.56 4.80
C GLU A 20 18.29 -19.54 5.67
N PHE A 21 18.67 -19.40 6.94
CA PHE A 21 17.98 -18.52 7.90
C PHE A 21 18.46 -17.05 7.87
N ALA A 22 19.51 -16.73 7.12
CA ALA A 22 20.12 -15.40 7.07
C ALA A 22 19.55 -14.49 5.96
N ALA A 23 18.54 -14.93 5.22
CA ALA A 23 17.82 -14.08 4.26
C ALA A 23 16.69 -13.31 4.96
N CYS A 24 17.02 -12.52 5.98
CA CYS A 24 16.18 -11.40 6.34
C CYS A 24 16.49 -10.33 5.28
N GLU A 25 15.77 -10.34 4.17
CA GLU A 25 15.85 -9.26 3.18
C GLU A 25 15.30 -8.02 3.88
N ASP A 26 16.19 -7.26 4.50
CA ASP A 26 15.90 -5.91 4.96
C ASP A 26 15.31 -5.18 3.76
N VAL A 27 13.99 -4.94 3.80
CA VAL A 27 13.31 -4.08 2.84
C VAL A 27 13.91 -2.70 3.07
N GLU A 28 15.00 -2.42 2.36
CA GLU A 28 15.68 -1.14 2.39
C GLU A 28 14.67 -0.13 1.83
N VAL A 29 14.00 0.59 2.73
CA VAL A 29 13.05 1.63 2.35
C VAL A 29 13.86 2.75 1.70
N ARG A 30 13.99 2.65 0.38
CA ARG A 30 14.87 3.51 -0.41
C ARG A 30 14.25 4.90 -0.51
N SER A 31 14.85 5.87 0.17
CA SER A 31 14.40 7.26 0.07
C SER A 31 14.55 7.82 -1.35
N CYS A 32 13.69 8.76 -1.74
CA CYS A 32 13.71 9.37 -3.06
C CYS A 32 13.36 10.86 -3.02
N ARG A 33 13.78 11.60 -4.04
CA ARG A 33 13.38 13.01 -4.29
C ARG A 33 12.57 13.15 -5.56
N LYS A 34 12.82 12.28 -6.53
CA LYS A 34 12.18 12.28 -7.85
C LYS A 34 12.00 10.84 -8.37
N PRO A 35 11.09 10.60 -9.33
CA PRO A 35 10.86 9.28 -9.89
C PRO A 35 12.11 8.61 -10.46
N SER A 36 13.01 9.38 -11.08
CA SER A 36 14.25 8.85 -11.68
C SER A 36 15.26 8.33 -10.67
N ASP A 37 15.04 8.59 -9.38
CA ASP A 37 15.87 7.98 -8.36
C ASP A 37 15.54 6.48 -8.29
N CYS A 38 14.26 6.11 -8.38
CA CYS A 38 13.77 4.75 -8.21
C CYS A 38 14.02 3.84 -9.43
N ASP A 39 14.00 2.53 -9.19
CA ASP A 39 14.12 1.52 -10.24
C ASP A 39 12.91 1.53 -11.20
N PRO A 40 13.07 1.00 -12.43
CA PRO A 40 11.94 0.81 -13.34
C PRO A 40 10.82 0.01 -12.68
N GLY A 41 9.57 0.46 -12.84
CA GLY A 41 8.42 -0.16 -12.19
C GLY A 41 8.10 0.40 -10.79
N TYR A 42 8.85 1.41 -10.33
CA TYR A 42 8.63 2.07 -9.05
C TYR A 42 8.31 3.56 -9.23
N CYS A 43 7.59 4.12 -8.27
CA CYS A 43 7.30 5.54 -8.14
C CYS A 43 7.89 6.09 -6.84
N CYS A 44 8.14 7.40 -6.81
CA CYS A 44 8.50 8.09 -5.58
C CYS A 44 7.21 8.55 -4.87
N ARG A 45 6.93 7.97 -3.70
CA ARG A 45 5.68 8.17 -2.95
C ARG A 45 5.94 8.83 -1.60
N ILE A 46 5.02 9.69 -1.19
CA ILE A 46 4.96 10.24 0.17
C ILE A 46 3.76 9.63 0.91
N GLY A 47 4.00 9.15 2.12
CA GLY A 47 2.97 8.65 3.04
C GLY A 47 1.93 9.72 3.44
N MET A 48 0.89 9.30 4.14
CA MET A 48 -0.14 10.21 4.66
C MET A 48 0.25 10.89 5.97
N GLU A 49 1.25 10.34 6.66
CA GLU A 49 1.68 10.84 7.96
C GLU A 49 2.44 12.16 7.83
N ARG A 50 2.34 12.99 8.88
CA ARG A 50 3.14 14.20 8.98
C ARG A 50 4.61 13.83 8.99
N PHE A 51 5.42 14.60 8.25
CA PHE A 51 6.85 14.36 8.14
C PHE A 51 7.19 12.98 7.53
N SER A 52 6.30 12.43 6.71
CA SER A 52 6.62 11.24 5.91
C SER A 52 7.78 11.55 4.97
N GLN A 53 8.86 10.79 5.09
CA GLN A 53 9.95 10.83 4.11
C GLN A 53 9.50 10.12 2.82
N PRO A 54 9.78 10.68 1.63
CA PRO A 54 9.44 10.01 0.38
C PRO A 54 10.29 8.76 0.18
N PHE A 55 9.68 7.71 -0.36
CA PHE A 55 10.35 6.45 -0.64
C PHE A 55 9.85 5.81 -1.94
N CYS A 56 10.69 4.94 -2.51
CA CYS A 56 10.38 4.19 -3.71
C CYS A 56 9.39 3.07 -3.38
N GLN A 57 8.29 3.01 -4.11
CA GLN A 57 7.29 1.96 -4.00
C GLN A 57 6.91 1.47 -5.40
N LYS A 58 6.62 0.18 -5.56
CA LYS A 58 6.16 -0.38 -6.84
C LYS A 58 4.87 0.32 -7.32
N PHE A 59 4.69 0.41 -8.62
CA PHE A 59 3.39 0.78 -9.18
C PHE A 59 2.31 -0.21 -8.75
N GLY A 60 1.06 0.27 -8.67
CA GLY A 60 -0.08 -0.56 -8.31
C GLY A 60 -0.37 -1.61 -9.38
N THR A 61 -0.48 -2.85 -8.94
CA THR A 61 -0.84 -4.01 -9.78
C THR A 61 -2.35 -4.27 -9.71
N VAL A 62 -2.87 -5.20 -10.51
CA VAL A 62 -4.31 -5.48 -10.57
C VAL A 62 -4.86 -5.82 -9.18
N GLY A 63 -5.94 -5.13 -8.78
CA GLY A 63 -6.60 -5.30 -7.49
C GLY A 63 -6.01 -4.45 -6.37
N ASP A 64 -4.86 -3.80 -6.57
CA ASP A 64 -4.28 -2.91 -5.58
C ASP A 64 -5.12 -1.64 -5.42
N THR A 65 -5.21 -1.16 -4.18
CA THR A 65 -5.86 0.11 -3.87
C THR A 65 -5.10 1.26 -4.51
N CYS A 66 -5.83 2.13 -5.19
CA CYS A 66 -5.28 3.31 -5.85
C CYS A 66 -6.12 4.55 -5.56
N ARG A 67 -5.54 5.72 -5.79
CA ARG A 67 -6.25 7.00 -5.73
C ARG A 67 -6.66 7.44 -7.13
N MET A 68 -7.96 7.62 -7.32
CA MET A 68 -8.50 8.16 -8.58
C MET A 68 -8.00 9.58 -8.79
N GLY A 69 -7.53 9.89 -9.99
CA GLY A 69 -6.96 11.20 -10.32
C GLY A 69 -5.68 11.54 -9.56
N ALA A 70 -4.86 10.54 -9.19
CA ALA A 70 -3.56 10.79 -8.60
C ALA A 70 -2.60 11.38 -9.64
N GLU A 71 -2.25 12.65 -9.47
CA GLU A 71 -1.25 13.34 -10.29
C GLU A 71 0.07 13.49 -9.52
N PRO A 72 1.21 13.46 -10.22
CA PRO A 72 2.51 13.73 -9.62
C PRO A 72 2.60 15.22 -9.20
N GLU A 73 3.09 15.47 -7.99
CA GLU A 73 3.19 16.80 -7.41
C GLU A 73 4.66 17.21 -7.22
N ASP A 74 4.98 18.49 -7.50
CA ASP A 74 6.23 19.13 -7.08
C ASP A 74 5.96 19.93 -5.81
N LYS A 75 6.75 19.73 -4.75
CA LYS A 75 6.56 20.46 -3.50
C LYS A 75 7.81 20.50 -2.63
N ILE A 76 7.75 21.36 -1.63
CA ILE A 76 8.74 21.45 -0.56
C ILE A 76 8.14 20.83 0.70
N LEU A 77 8.80 19.81 1.23
CA LEU A 77 8.43 19.21 2.51
C LEU A 77 9.12 19.97 3.65
N TRP A 78 8.32 20.35 4.65
CA TRP A 78 8.78 21.06 5.82
C TRP A 78 8.85 20.13 7.02
N PHE A 79 10.04 19.99 7.57
CA PHE A 79 10.33 19.18 8.75
C PHE A 79 10.64 20.07 9.96
N PRO A 80 10.50 19.54 11.20
CA PRO A 80 10.85 20.29 12.41
C PRO A 80 12.30 20.77 12.38
N GLY A 81 12.57 21.91 13.03
CA GLY A 81 13.91 22.50 13.08
C GLY A 81 14.31 23.32 11.85
N GLY A 82 13.35 23.66 10.98
CA GLY A 82 13.59 24.46 9.77
C GLY A 82 14.19 23.66 8.60
N LEU A 83 14.22 22.33 8.72
CA LEU A 83 14.68 21.45 7.65
C LEU A 83 13.64 21.41 6.53
N THR A 84 14.11 21.61 5.29
CA THR A 84 13.30 21.54 4.09
C THR A 84 13.82 20.46 3.15
N PHE A 85 12.91 19.85 2.38
CA PHE A 85 13.24 18.80 1.44
C PHE A 85 12.40 18.95 0.17
N ASP A 86 13.04 19.43 -0.89
CA ASP A 86 12.42 19.59 -2.22
C ASP A 86 12.25 18.24 -2.90
N VAL A 87 11.04 18.02 -3.42
CA VAL A 87 10.63 16.80 -4.11
C VAL A 87 9.91 17.14 -5.39
N PHE A 88 10.13 16.33 -6.41
CA PHE A 88 9.63 16.56 -7.77
C PHE A 88 8.94 15.31 -8.29
N GLY A 89 7.77 15.47 -8.90
CA GLY A 89 7.01 14.41 -9.53
C GLY A 89 6.61 13.28 -8.57
N VAL A 90 6.34 13.62 -7.31
CA VAL A 90 6.06 12.63 -6.25
C VAL A 90 4.56 12.40 -6.09
N TYR A 91 4.19 11.17 -5.77
CA TYR A 91 2.79 10.80 -5.56
C TYR A 91 2.43 10.82 -4.08
N ARG A 92 1.25 11.36 -3.76
CA ARG A 92 0.71 11.34 -2.40
C ARG A 92 -0.09 10.06 -2.18
N GLN A 93 0.17 9.39 -1.06
CA GLN A 93 -0.59 8.25 -0.54
C GLN A 93 -0.52 6.96 -1.34
N PHE A 94 -0.50 6.95 -2.66
CA PHE A 94 -0.38 5.73 -3.47
C PHE A 94 0.43 6.02 -4.74
N CYS A 95 1.19 5.04 -5.22
CA CYS A 95 1.71 5.08 -6.58
C CYS A 95 0.57 4.91 -7.60
N PRO A 96 0.72 5.42 -8.82
CA PRO A 96 -0.23 5.13 -9.88
C PRO A 96 -0.19 3.64 -10.23
N CYS A 97 -1.22 3.17 -10.93
CA CYS A 97 -1.23 1.81 -11.45
C CYS A 97 -0.15 1.63 -12.52
N GLU A 98 0.32 0.40 -12.68
CA GLU A 98 1.26 0.04 -13.74
C GLU A 98 0.63 0.26 -15.14
N GLY A 99 1.47 0.40 -16.16
CA GLY A 99 1.03 0.65 -17.54
C GLY A 99 -0.04 -0.33 -18.03
N GLY A 100 -1.09 0.20 -18.66
CA GLY A 100 -2.24 -0.58 -19.13
C GLY A 100 -3.33 -0.83 -18.07
N LEU A 101 -3.12 -0.36 -16.84
CA LEU A 101 -4.12 -0.34 -15.78
C LEU A 101 -4.62 1.08 -15.54
N ALA A 102 -5.90 1.19 -15.19
CA ALA A 102 -6.55 2.42 -14.77
C ALA A 102 -7.06 2.26 -13.34
N CYS A 103 -7.00 3.35 -12.57
CA CYS A 103 -7.61 3.40 -11.25
C CYS A 103 -9.12 3.62 -11.37
N LYS A 104 -9.91 2.56 -11.20
CA LYS A 104 -11.38 2.57 -11.24
C LYS A 104 -11.93 2.06 -9.91
N GLU A 105 -12.92 2.74 -9.34
CA GLU A 105 -13.52 2.35 -8.05
C GLU A 105 -12.47 2.15 -6.94
N ALA A 106 -11.43 3.01 -6.94
CA ALA A 106 -10.28 2.94 -6.04
C ALA A 106 -9.43 1.64 -6.12
N MET A 107 -9.53 0.90 -7.22
CA MET A 107 -8.69 -0.28 -7.50
C MET A 107 -8.05 -0.21 -8.88
N CYS A 108 -6.83 -0.73 -9.00
CA CYS A 108 -6.16 -0.87 -10.27
C CYS A 108 -6.81 -2.00 -11.08
N GLN A 109 -7.33 -1.66 -12.26
CA GLN A 109 -8.03 -2.59 -13.15
C GLN A 109 -7.56 -2.40 -14.59
N PRO A 110 -7.64 -3.41 -15.47
CA PRO A 110 -7.32 -3.25 -16.87
C PRO A 110 -8.15 -2.12 -17.51
N GLU A 111 -7.51 -1.26 -18.30
CA GLU A 111 -8.19 -0.15 -18.97
C GLU A 111 -9.34 -0.65 -19.86
N SER A 112 -9.15 -1.83 -20.47
CA SER A 112 -10.09 -2.59 -21.30
C SER A 112 -11.10 -3.44 -20.53
N ALA A 113 -11.06 -3.47 -19.20
CA ALA A 113 -12.15 -4.03 -18.41
C ALA A 113 -13.36 -3.12 -18.65
N LYS A 114 -14.13 -3.46 -19.69
CA LYS A 114 -15.53 -3.11 -19.80
C LYS A 114 -16.12 -3.59 -18.49
N ILE A 115 -16.37 -2.64 -17.60
CA ILE A 115 -17.20 -2.81 -16.44
C ILE A 115 -18.44 -3.53 -16.99
N ALA A 116 -18.63 -4.80 -16.62
CA ALA A 116 -19.96 -5.37 -16.68
C ALA A 116 -20.80 -4.38 -15.88
N ALA A 117 -21.59 -3.58 -16.60
CA ALA A 117 -22.27 -2.43 -16.04
C ALA A 117 -22.90 -2.84 -14.70
N PRO A 118 -22.82 -2.01 -13.65
CA PRO A 118 -23.65 -2.26 -12.49
C PRO A 118 -25.10 -2.29 -12.99
N THR A 119 -25.70 -3.49 -13.04
CA THR A 119 -27.12 -3.69 -13.33
C THR A 119 -27.92 -3.27 -12.11
N LYS A 120 -27.88 -1.98 -11.79
CA LYS A 120 -28.94 -1.24 -11.13
C LYS A 120 -28.49 0.21 -11.03
N LYS A 121 -29.13 1.08 -11.81
CA LYS A 121 -29.28 2.47 -11.38
C LYS A 121 -30.09 2.41 -10.09
N TYR A 122 -29.46 2.68 -8.95
CA TYR A 122 -30.21 2.91 -7.72
C TYR A 122 -30.93 4.24 -7.89
N ASN A 123 -32.26 4.20 -7.99
CA ASN A 123 -33.07 5.41 -7.97
C ASN A 123 -33.14 5.86 -6.51
N ILE A 124 -32.64 7.06 -6.22
CA ILE A 124 -32.70 7.68 -4.89
C ILE A 124 -34.16 7.80 -4.40
N ASP A 125 -35.11 7.86 -5.34
CA ASP A 125 -36.54 7.95 -5.04
C ASP A 125 -37.19 6.62 -4.58
N ASP A 126 -36.44 5.50 -4.59
CA ASP A 126 -36.89 4.18 -4.13
C ASP A 126 -36.28 3.79 -2.76
N PHE A 127 -35.65 4.75 -2.07
CA PHE A 127 -35.04 4.51 -0.76
C PHE A 127 -36.09 4.62 0.35
N ASP A 128 -36.62 3.47 0.75
CA ASP A 128 -37.59 3.33 1.82
C ASP A 128 -36.99 3.65 3.20
N TYR A 129 -37.11 4.91 3.60
CA TYR A 129 -36.71 5.44 4.90
C TYR A 129 -37.49 4.85 6.08
N GLU A 130 -38.66 4.22 5.86
CA GLU A 130 -39.47 3.62 6.94
C GLU A 130 -38.87 2.29 7.45
N SER A 131 -37.94 1.69 6.70
CA SER A 131 -37.23 0.47 7.10
C SER A 131 -36.14 0.68 8.18
N LEU A 132 -35.75 1.92 8.47
CA LEU A 132 -34.65 2.25 9.38
C LEU A 132 -35.06 2.40 10.86
N ASP A 133 -36.36 2.48 11.18
CA ASP A 133 -36.83 2.83 12.54
C ASP A 133 -36.91 1.63 13.53
N ASN A 134 -36.67 0.39 13.07
CA ASN A 134 -36.83 -0.79 13.94
C ASN A 134 -35.52 -1.39 14.47
N ARG A 135 -34.37 -0.74 14.25
CA ARG A 135 -33.05 -1.23 14.71
C ARG A 135 -32.35 -0.30 15.72
N ALA A 136 -33.12 0.56 16.40
CA ALA A 136 -32.65 1.44 17.47
C ALA A 136 -33.29 1.11 18.84
N LYS A 137 -33.47 -0.19 19.17
CA LYS A 137 -34.08 -0.60 20.45
C LYS A 137 -33.38 -1.73 21.22
N SER A 138 -32.17 -2.08 20.84
CA SER A 138 -31.15 -2.60 21.75
C SER A 138 -29.86 -1.99 21.22
N ASP A 139 -29.12 -1.18 21.98
CA ASP A 139 -28.25 -1.70 23.03
C ASP A 139 -28.01 -0.62 24.09
N ASN A 140 -27.86 -1.08 25.34
CA ASN A 140 -27.54 -0.27 26.52
C ASN A 140 -26.31 0.61 26.28
N PHE A 141 -26.52 1.93 26.20
CA PHE A 141 -25.44 2.90 26.36
C PHE A 141 -25.18 3.04 27.86
N ALA A 142 -23.97 2.66 28.30
CA ALA A 142 -23.48 3.03 29.62
C ALA A 142 -23.27 4.56 29.63
N GLU A 143 -23.99 5.22 30.51
CA GLU A 143 -23.84 6.63 30.85
C GLU A 143 -22.41 6.85 31.39
N PHE A 144 -21.63 7.71 30.74
CA PHE A 144 -20.42 8.30 31.33
C PHE A 144 -20.77 9.75 31.65
N ASP A 145 -21.09 10.00 32.92
CA ASP A 145 -21.22 11.34 33.48
C ASP A 145 -19.86 12.07 33.47
N ILE A 146 -19.88 13.34 33.05
CA ILE A 146 -18.80 14.32 33.24
C ILE A 146 -19.20 15.24 34.40
#